data_AF-W9RRU4-F1
#
_entry.id   AF-W9RRU4-F1
#
_cell.length_a   1.000
_cell.length_b   1.000
_cell.length_c   1.000
_cell.angle_alpha   90.00
_cell.angle_beta   90.00
_cell.angle_gamma   90.00
#
_symmetry.space_group_name_H-M   'P 1'
#
loop_
_entity.id
_entity.type
_entity.pdbx_description
1 polymer ?
#
loop_
_entity_poly.entity_id
_entity_poly.type
_entity_poly.pdbx_seq_one_letter_code
_entity_poly.pdbx_strand_id
1 'polypeptide(L)'
;MRLVAQPGDKLYCRLTVKTQLLARVSHLLKVGKNNFRPPPKVDSSVVRIEPRKPRIEVKQKEWDGFLRICFNRKNKTLGLIFRQKITLLEKNYKTVQALKLSGQGLMEDNDNKMDFSRLRDNNEDLNMDVDDDDDGDEEMIIRCGYGWTFSSSIW
;
A
#
# COMPACT_ATOMS: atom_id res chain seq x y z
N MET A 1 12.13 13.45 2.05
CA MET A 1 11.50 13.34 0.70
C MET A 1 10.90 11.94 0.55
N ARG A 2 9.66 11.78 0.05
CA ARG A 2 8.89 10.52 0.19
C ARG A 2 9.47 9.33 -0.60
N LEU A 3 10.00 9.55 -1.79
CA LEU A 3 10.46 8.45 -2.68
C LEU A 3 11.66 7.67 -2.14
N VAL A 4 12.50 8.32 -1.31
CA VAL A 4 13.75 7.76 -0.76
C VAL A 4 13.63 7.52 0.76
N ALA A 5 12.44 7.73 1.33
CA ALA A 5 12.21 7.52 2.77
C ALA A 5 12.51 6.07 3.18
N GLN A 6 13.09 5.89 4.36
CA GLN A 6 13.38 4.59 4.94
C GLN A 6 12.24 4.15 5.87
N PRO A 7 12.09 2.84 6.15
CA PRO A 7 11.17 2.37 7.18
C PRO A 7 11.44 3.07 8.52
N GLY A 8 10.40 3.60 9.16
CA GLY A 8 10.51 4.42 10.38
C GLY A 8 10.45 5.94 10.12
N ASP A 9 10.73 6.41 8.89
CA ASP A 9 10.59 7.82 8.58
C ASP A 9 9.12 8.26 8.58
N LYS A 10 8.84 9.48 9.09
CA LYS A 10 7.51 10.11 9.02
C LYS A 10 6.96 10.21 7.58
N LEU A 11 7.86 10.32 6.61
CA LEU A 11 7.56 10.44 5.18
C LEU A 11 7.43 9.09 4.48
N TYR A 12 7.68 7.97 5.17
CA TYR A 12 7.51 6.62 4.65
C TYR A 12 6.03 6.35 4.37
N CYS A 13 5.71 5.97 3.15
CA CYS A 13 4.33 5.74 2.75
C CYS A 13 4.23 4.71 1.62
N ARG A 14 2.98 4.41 1.23
CA ARG A 14 2.67 3.52 0.10
C ARG A 14 3.48 3.80 -1.17
N LEU A 15 3.69 5.09 -1.51
CA LEU A 15 4.47 5.49 -2.68
C LEU A 15 5.92 5.00 -2.56
N THR A 16 6.53 5.20 -1.39
CA THR A 16 7.89 4.76 -1.08
C THR A 16 8.06 3.27 -1.36
N VAL A 17 7.19 2.44 -0.76
CA VAL A 17 7.26 0.97 -0.89
C VAL A 17 7.09 0.53 -2.35
N LYS A 18 6.08 1.08 -3.04
CA LYS A 18 5.80 0.72 -4.43
C LYS A 18 6.97 1.05 -5.35
N THR A 19 7.59 2.22 -5.16
CA THR A 19 8.70 2.67 -6.00
C THR A 19 9.98 1.87 -5.71
N GLN A 20 10.28 1.65 -4.42
CA GLN A 20 11.48 0.92 -3.98
C GLN A 20 11.45 -0.58 -4.33
N LEU A 21 10.25 -1.17 -4.43
CA LEU A 21 10.07 -2.53 -4.93
C LEU A 21 10.50 -2.65 -6.39
N LEU A 22 10.09 -1.70 -7.24
CA LEU A 22 10.30 -1.78 -8.68
C LEU A 22 11.66 -1.22 -9.12
N ALA A 23 12.21 -0.26 -8.37
CA ALA A 23 13.40 0.48 -8.75
C ALA A 23 14.26 0.87 -7.54
N ARG A 24 15.55 1.04 -7.78
CA ARG A 24 16.45 1.75 -6.87
C ARG A 24 16.26 3.24 -7.11
N VAL A 25 15.90 3.97 -6.07
CA VAL A 25 15.68 5.42 -6.14
C VAL A 25 16.76 6.13 -5.33
N SER A 26 17.39 7.14 -5.91
CA SER A 26 18.42 7.96 -5.27
C SER A 26 18.10 9.44 -5.46
N HIS A 27 18.28 10.23 -4.40
CA HIS A 27 18.19 11.69 -4.49
C HIS A 27 19.53 12.24 -4.95
N LEU A 28 19.53 13.05 -6.01
CA LEU A 28 20.76 13.63 -6.54
C LEU A 28 20.98 15.04 -6.01
N LEU A 29 20.00 15.93 -6.20
CA LEU A 29 20.11 17.32 -5.78
C LEU A 29 18.74 17.97 -5.56
N LYS A 30 18.73 19.03 -4.76
CA LYS A 30 17.55 19.88 -4.52
C LYS A 30 17.65 21.11 -5.42
N VAL A 31 16.56 21.43 -6.13
CA VAL A 31 16.47 22.62 -6.99
C VAL A 31 15.55 23.62 -6.31
N GLY A 32 16.10 24.76 -5.90
CA GLY A 32 15.33 25.84 -5.30
C GLY A 32 14.40 26.53 -6.31
N LYS A 33 13.28 27.05 -5.84
CA LYS A 33 12.27 27.78 -6.65
C LYS A 33 12.81 28.95 -7.50
N ASN A 34 13.90 29.57 -7.07
CA ASN A 34 14.51 30.71 -7.78
C ASN A 34 15.15 30.32 -9.13
N ASN A 35 15.34 29.03 -9.39
CA ASN A 35 15.88 28.52 -10.66
C ASN A 35 14.82 28.41 -11.77
N PHE A 36 13.57 28.79 -11.50
CA PHE A 36 12.45 28.70 -12.43
C PHE A 36 11.87 30.08 -12.75
N ARG A 37 11.33 30.25 -13.96
CA ARG A 37 10.60 31.47 -14.37
C ARG A 37 9.28 31.10 -15.05
N PRO A 38 8.12 31.50 -14.50
CA PRO A 38 7.92 32.17 -13.20
C PRO A 38 8.22 31.23 -12.01
N PRO A 39 8.55 31.77 -10.82
CA PRO A 39 8.96 30.96 -9.67
C PRO A 39 7.77 30.17 -9.08
N PRO A 40 7.90 28.85 -8.87
CA PRO A 40 6.87 28.02 -8.25
C PRO A 40 6.79 28.23 -6.73
N LYS A 41 5.69 27.78 -6.12
CA LYS A 41 5.46 27.88 -4.67
C LYS A 41 6.28 26.89 -3.83
N VAL A 42 6.86 25.88 -4.46
CA VAL A 42 7.52 24.74 -3.78
C VAL A 42 8.90 24.48 -4.37
N ASP A 43 9.77 23.88 -3.56
CA ASP A 43 11.08 23.41 -4.02
C ASP A 43 10.93 22.12 -4.83
N SER A 44 11.84 21.94 -5.80
CA SER A 44 11.92 20.73 -6.63
C SER A 44 13.13 19.87 -6.23
N SER A 45 13.16 18.63 -6.71
CA SER A 45 14.27 17.70 -6.44
C SER A 45 14.49 16.78 -7.64
N VAL A 46 15.76 16.58 -8.00
CA VAL A 46 16.15 15.64 -9.04
C VAL A 46 16.40 14.28 -8.39
N VAL A 47 15.73 13.25 -8.93
CA VAL A 47 15.83 11.88 -8.45
C VAL A 47 16.23 10.96 -9.61
N ARG A 48 17.12 10.02 -9.34
CA ARG A 48 17.50 8.95 -10.27
C ARG A 48 16.74 7.68 -9.90
N ILE A 49 16.06 7.11 -10.90
CA ILE A 49 15.25 5.91 -10.76
C ILE A 49 15.85 4.84 -11.69
N GLU A 50 16.36 3.77 -11.10
CA GLU A 50 16.96 2.64 -11.82
C GLU A 50 16.08 1.40 -11.61
N PRO A 51 15.35 0.92 -12.63
CA PRO A 51 14.55 -0.30 -12.52
C PRO A 51 15.42 -1.48 -12.05
N ARG A 52 14.94 -2.25 -11.06
CA ARG A 52 15.65 -3.43 -10.56
C ARG A 52 15.65 -4.54 -11.62
N LYS A 53 16.80 -5.19 -11.80
CA LYS A 53 16.99 -6.37 -12.66
C LYS A 53 17.65 -7.48 -11.82
N PRO A 54 17.14 -8.73 -11.85
CA PRO A 54 15.92 -9.19 -12.52
C PRO A 54 14.67 -8.54 -11.92
N ARG A 55 13.59 -8.49 -12.71
CA ARG A 55 12.31 -7.95 -12.24
C ARG A 55 11.75 -8.89 -11.19
N ILE A 56 11.35 -8.34 -10.04
CA ILE A 56 10.67 -9.11 -9.01
C ILE A 56 9.30 -9.51 -9.54
N GLU A 57 9.05 -10.82 -9.62
CA GLU A 57 7.76 -11.36 -10.04
C GLU A 57 6.76 -11.22 -8.89
N VAL A 58 5.92 -10.18 -8.97
CA VAL A 58 4.84 -9.94 -8.01
C VAL A 58 3.57 -9.63 -8.78
N LYS A 59 2.46 -10.24 -8.38
CA LYS A 59 1.13 -9.92 -8.90
C LYS A 59 0.77 -8.49 -8.50
N GLN A 60 0.89 -7.58 -9.47
CA GLN A 60 0.79 -6.13 -9.21
C GLN A 60 -0.54 -5.72 -8.56
N LYS A 61 -1.65 -6.36 -8.96
CA LYS A 61 -2.99 -6.07 -8.43
C LYS A 61 -3.13 -6.47 -6.96
N GLU A 62 -2.68 -7.67 -6.60
CA GLU A 62 -2.72 -8.17 -5.22
C GLU A 62 -1.79 -7.34 -4.32
N TRP A 63 -0.60 -7.01 -4.82
CA TRP A 63 0.36 -6.18 -4.10
C TRP A 63 -0.14 -4.77 -3.83
N ASP A 64 -0.76 -4.11 -4.81
CA ASP A 64 -1.34 -2.77 -4.63
C ASP A 64 -2.51 -2.78 -3.64
N GLY A 65 -3.34 -3.83 -3.67
CA GLY A 65 -4.41 -4.06 -2.69
C GLY A 65 -3.88 -4.27 -1.28
N PHE A 66 -2.83 -5.08 -1.12
CA PHE A 66 -2.14 -5.28 0.15
C PHE A 66 -1.59 -3.96 0.71
N LEU A 67 -0.84 -3.20 -0.11
CA LEU A 67 -0.32 -1.90 0.31
C LEU A 67 -1.43 -0.90 0.67
N ARG A 68 -2.56 -0.93 -0.03
CA ARG A 68 -3.73 -0.10 0.31
C ARG A 68 -4.25 -0.43 1.70
N ILE A 69 -4.31 -1.72 2.06
CA ILE A 69 -4.75 -2.15 3.40
C ILE A 69 -3.73 -1.71 4.45
N CYS A 70 -2.45 -2.00 4.26
CA CYS A 70 -1.40 -1.69 5.23
C CYS A 70 -1.24 -0.18 5.51
N PHE A 71 -1.34 0.66 4.48
CA PHE A 71 -1.10 2.10 4.62
C PHE A 71 -2.37 2.93 4.81
N ASN A 72 -3.55 2.31 4.96
CA ASN A 72 -4.80 3.04 5.22
C ASN A 72 -4.75 3.76 6.59
N ARG A 73 -4.36 3.03 7.64
CA ARG A 73 -4.12 3.56 8.99
C ARG A 73 -2.67 3.36 9.37
N LYS A 74 -1.76 4.14 8.75
CA LYS A 74 -0.30 3.95 8.86
C LYS A 74 0.28 4.03 10.29
N ASN A 75 -0.46 4.58 11.25
CA ASN A 75 -0.05 4.69 12.65
C ASN A 75 -0.62 3.57 13.54
N LYS A 76 -1.37 2.61 12.98
CA LYS A 76 -1.92 1.47 13.72
C LYS A 76 -1.15 0.20 13.41
N THR A 77 -1.15 -0.74 14.35
CA THR A 77 -0.47 -2.03 14.17
C THR A 77 -1.11 -2.85 13.04
N LEU A 78 -0.30 -3.63 12.32
CA LEU A 78 -0.80 -4.49 11.24
C LEU A 78 -1.85 -5.49 11.75
N GLY A 79 -1.70 -5.98 12.97
CA GLY A 79 -2.69 -6.88 13.60
C GLY A 79 -4.09 -6.26 13.67
N LEU A 80 -4.20 -4.99 14.07
CA LEU A 80 -5.49 -4.30 14.10
C LEU A 80 -6.08 -4.12 12.70
N ILE A 81 -5.24 -3.73 11.74
CA ILE A 81 -5.63 -3.51 10.34
C ILE A 81 -6.19 -4.81 9.72
N PHE A 82 -5.53 -5.94 9.94
CA PHE A 82 -5.94 -7.21 9.35
C PHE A 82 -7.13 -7.85 10.06
N ARG A 83 -7.28 -7.69 11.39
CA ARG A 83 -8.46 -8.21 12.11
C ARG A 83 -9.77 -7.69 11.53
N GLN A 84 -9.85 -6.38 11.26
CA GLN A 84 -11.04 -5.77 10.65
C GLN A 84 -11.33 -6.29 9.23
N LYS A 85 -10.29 -6.57 8.45
CA LYS A 85 -10.47 -7.07 7.07
C LYS A 85 -10.82 -8.55 7.01
N ILE A 86 -10.31 -9.37 7.93
CA ILE A 86 -10.63 -10.79 8.01
C ILE A 86 -12.11 -10.99 8.37
N THR A 87 -12.62 -10.26 9.36
CA THR A 87 -14.04 -10.35 9.75
C THR A 87 -14.99 -9.92 8.63
N LEU A 88 -14.62 -8.88 7.87
CA LEU A 88 -15.35 -8.48 6.67
C LEU A 88 -15.35 -9.57 5.60
N LEU A 89 -14.20 -10.22 5.37
CA LEU A 89 -14.07 -11.25 4.34
C LEU A 89 -14.92 -12.48 4.67
N GLU A 90 -14.96 -12.87 5.95
CA GLU A 90 -15.82 -13.97 6.42
C GLU A 90 -17.31 -13.66 6.21
N LYS A 91 -17.75 -12.43 6.51
CA LYS A 91 -19.11 -11.98 6.25
C LYS A 91 -19.44 -11.99 4.76
N ASN A 92 -18.57 -11.41 3.93
CA ASN A 92 -18.74 -11.38 2.47
C ASN A 92 -18.83 -12.79 1.89
N TYR A 93 -18.01 -13.72 2.37
CA TYR A 93 -18.05 -15.11 1.95
C TYR A 93 -19.40 -15.77 2.26
N LYS A 94 -19.91 -15.60 3.49
CA LYS A 94 -21.23 -16.10 3.90
C LYS A 94 -22.36 -15.49 3.05
N THR A 95 -22.31 -14.19 2.76
CA THR A 95 -23.28 -13.51 1.89
C THR A 95 -23.25 -14.08 0.47
N VAL A 96 -22.07 -14.27 -0.13
CA VAL A 96 -21.94 -14.85 -1.48
C VAL A 96 -22.46 -16.30 -1.50
N GLN A 97 -22.20 -17.08 -0.45
CA GLN A 97 -22.75 -18.43 -0.34
C GLN A 97 -24.28 -18.41 -0.27
N ALA A 98 -24.86 -17.53 0.55
CA ALA A 98 -26.31 -17.37 0.65
C ALA A 98 -26.95 -16.92 -0.68
N LEU A 99 -26.31 -15.99 -1.39
CA LEU A 99 -26.76 -15.51 -2.70
C LEU A 99 -26.70 -16.58 -3.79
N LYS A 100 -25.66 -17.44 -3.76
CA LYS A 100 -25.56 -18.59 -4.69
C LYS A 100 -26.70 -19.58 -4.45
N LEU A 101 -27.04 -19.83 -3.19
CA LEU A 101 -28.14 -20.71 -2.82
C LEU A 101 -29.51 -20.12 -3.20
N SER A 102 -29.69 -18.80 -3.10
CA SER A 102 -30.92 -18.14 -3.56
C SER A 102 -31.01 -17.97 -5.08
N GLY A 103 -29.87 -17.95 -5.78
CA GLY A 103 -29.78 -17.82 -7.24
C GLY A 103 -29.82 -19.15 -8.00
N GLN A 104 -29.63 -20.28 -7.32
CA GLN A 104 -29.75 -21.64 -7.88
C GLN A 104 -31.22 -22.07 -8.06
N GLY A 105 -32.02 -21.19 -8.64
CA GLY A 105 -33.39 -21.45 -9.11
C GLY A 105 -33.58 -21.35 -10.62
N LEU A 106 -32.63 -20.80 -11.39
CA LEU A 106 -32.72 -20.70 -12.86
C LEU A 106 -31.37 -20.96 -13.56
N MET A 107 -31.34 -22.16 -14.13
CA MET A 107 -30.52 -22.81 -15.16
C MET A 107 -29.38 -22.10 -15.93
N GLU A 108 -28.41 -22.99 -16.25
CA GLU A 108 -27.69 -23.18 -17.53
C GLU A 108 -26.29 -22.56 -17.76
N ASP A 109 -25.44 -23.45 -18.26
CA ASP A 109 -24.04 -23.29 -18.62
C ASP A 109 -23.85 -22.09 -19.54
N ASN A 110 -23.05 -21.12 -19.10
CA ASN A 110 -22.36 -20.26 -20.05
C ASN A 110 -21.07 -19.72 -19.44
N ASP A 111 -19.98 -19.88 -20.19
CA ASP A 111 -18.64 -19.37 -19.91
C ASP A 111 -18.63 -17.84 -19.83
N ASN A 112 -19.17 -17.28 -18.76
CA ASN A 112 -19.11 -15.86 -18.48
C ASN A 112 -18.07 -15.61 -17.40
N LYS A 113 -16.86 -15.34 -17.88
CA LYS A 113 -15.79 -14.63 -17.18
C LYS A 113 -16.40 -13.48 -16.37
N MET A 114 -16.60 -13.71 -15.07
CA MET A 114 -17.13 -12.73 -14.13
C MET A 114 -16.33 -11.43 -14.27
N ASP A 115 -16.93 -10.44 -14.92
CA ASP A 115 -16.30 -9.13 -15.11
C ASP A 115 -16.31 -8.37 -13.79
N PHE A 116 -15.19 -8.48 -13.10
CA PHE A 116 -14.88 -7.81 -11.84
C PHE A 116 -14.91 -6.26 -11.95
N SER A 117 -15.11 -5.70 -13.15
CA SER A 117 -15.21 -4.25 -13.37
C SER A 117 -16.44 -3.61 -12.71
N ARG A 118 -17.54 -4.35 -12.54
CA ARG A 118 -18.83 -3.82 -12.02
C ARG A 118 -18.89 -3.57 -10.52
N LEU A 119 -17.92 -4.07 -9.74
CA LEU A 119 -17.84 -3.83 -8.30
C LEU A 119 -17.09 -2.52 -7.95
N ARG A 120 -16.76 -1.69 -8.95
CA ARG A 120 -15.91 -0.50 -8.78
C ARG A 120 -16.67 0.77 -8.37
N ASP A 121 -17.99 0.81 -8.50
CA ASP A 121 -18.76 2.06 -8.37
C ASP A 121 -19.25 2.40 -6.95
N ASN A 122 -18.91 1.61 -5.93
CA ASN A 122 -19.19 1.96 -4.54
C ASN A 122 -17.96 2.60 -3.85
N ASN A 123 -17.39 3.65 -4.46
CA ASN A 123 -16.36 4.49 -3.83
C ASN A 123 -16.93 5.77 -3.18
N GLU A 124 -18.19 5.74 -2.77
CA GLU A 124 -18.78 6.79 -1.94
C GLU A 124 -19.25 6.11 -0.64
N ASP A 125 -18.86 6.69 0.49
CA ASP A 125 -19.39 6.41 1.84
C ASP A 125 -18.81 5.25 2.66
N LEU A 126 -17.48 5.13 2.69
CA LEU A 126 -16.80 4.61 3.90
C LEU A 126 -15.88 5.69 4.50
N ASN A 127 -16.45 6.87 4.77
CA ASN A 127 -16.04 7.65 5.92
C ASN A 127 -16.52 6.88 7.14
N MET A 128 -15.67 5.97 7.64
CA MET A 128 -15.89 5.35 8.94
C MET A 128 -15.60 6.44 9.95
N ASP A 129 -16.65 6.97 10.59
CA ASP A 129 -16.53 7.95 11.66
C ASP A 129 -15.48 7.49 12.66
N VAL A 130 -14.52 8.37 12.92
CA VAL A 130 -13.36 8.12 13.76
C VAL A 130 -13.81 8.37 15.19
N ASP A 131 -14.01 7.30 15.96
CA ASP A 131 -14.00 7.41 17.41
C ASP A 131 -12.57 7.82 17.83
N ASP A 132 -12.47 9.02 18.39
CA ASP A 132 -11.25 9.63 18.93
C ASP A 132 -10.82 8.91 20.23
N ASP A 133 -10.26 7.71 20.08
CA ASP A 133 -9.49 7.09 21.17
C ASP A 133 -8.06 7.62 21.12
N ASP A 134 -7.83 8.62 21.98
CA ASP A 134 -6.55 9.15 22.43
C ASP A 134 -5.74 8.04 23.11
N ASP A 135 -4.73 7.52 22.41
CA ASP A 135 -3.74 6.62 23.00
C ASP A 135 -2.37 6.93 22.39
N GLY A 136 -1.59 7.66 23.21
CA GLY A 136 -0.17 7.48 23.46
C GLY A 136 0.72 7.08 22.29
N ASP A 137 1.61 8.01 21.96
CA ASP A 137 2.87 7.87 21.24
C ASP A 137 3.75 6.71 21.72
N GLU A 138 3.36 5.47 21.40
CA GLU A 138 4.27 4.34 21.43
C GLU A 138 5.04 4.25 20.10
N GLU A 139 6.30 4.70 20.22
CA GLU A 139 7.37 4.52 19.26
C GLU A 139 7.42 3.07 18.73
N MET A 140 7.11 2.88 17.45
CA MET A 140 7.32 1.59 16.78
C MET A 140 8.82 1.32 16.65
N ILE A 141 9.40 0.69 17.65
CA ILE A 141 10.67 -0.01 17.51
C ILE A 141 10.41 -1.24 16.63
N ILE A 142 10.75 -1.14 15.35
CA ILE A 142 10.87 -2.31 14.48
C ILE A 142 12.09 -3.11 14.97
N ARG A 143 11.89 -4.00 15.95
CA ARG A 143 12.86 -5.06 16.22
C ARG A 143 12.79 -6.04 15.05
N CYS A 144 13.64 -5.85 14.05
CA CYS A 144 14.01 -6.90 13.11
C CYS A 144 14.78 -7.97 13.89
N GLY A 145 14.04 -8.89 14.51
CA GLY A 145 14.59 -10.11 15.08
C GLY A 145 14.87 -11.12 13.98
N TYR A 146 15.97 -10.96 13.25
CA TYR A 146 16.74 -12.04 12.63
C TYR A 146 18.17 -11.54 12.43
N GLY A 147 19.11 -12.13 13.19
CA GLY A 147 20.52 -11.81 13.17
C GLY A 147 21.17 -12.24 11.85
N TRP A 148 21.36 -11.27 10.96
CA TRP A 148 22.29 -11.38 9.84
C TRP A 148 23.11 -10.10 9.80
N THR A 149 24.32 -10.16 10.36
CA THR A 149 25.35 -9.16 10.14
C THR A 149 25.86 -9.32 8.72
N PHE A 150 25.44 -8.45 7.79
CA PHE A 150 26.20 -8.28 6.56
C PHE A 150 27.43 -7.45 6.90
N SER A 151 28.53 -8.15 7.19
CA SER A 151 29.86 -7.56 7.32
C SER A 151 30.20 -6.84 6.02
N SER A 152 30.40 -5.53 6.12
CA SER A 152 31.05 -4.74 5.09
C SER A 152 32.53 -5.11 5.08
N SER A 153 32.96 -5.95 4.14
CA SER A 153 34.35 -6.11 3.72
C SER A 153 34.42 -6.90 2.41
N ILE A 154 35.34 -6.47 1.54
CA ILE A 154 35.84 -7.11 0.30
C ILE A 154 35.23 -6.53 -1.00
N TRP A 155 36.00 -5.54 -1.50
CA TRP A 155 36.20 -5.00 -2.85
C TRP A 155 35.01 -4.41 -3.62
#